data_AF-A0A969T5T1-F1
#
_entry.id   AF-A0A969T5T1-F1
#
_cell.length_a   1.000
_cell.length_b   1.000
_cell.length_c   1.000
_cell.angle_alpha   90.00
_cell.angle_beta   90.00
_cell.angle_gamma   90.00
#
_symmetry.space_group_name_H-M   'P 1'
#
loop_
_entity.id
_entity.type
_entity.pdbx_description
1 polymer ?
#
loop_
_entity_poly.entity_id
_entity_poly.type
_entity_poly.pdbx_seq_one_letter_code
_entity_poly.pdbx_strand_id
1 'polypeptide(L)'
;MMKKTLRKPDRWQDFEDLCKKLFGEIWQCSYTIKKNGRQGQPQCGVDVYAIPKGEDDYFGIQCKGKDEYTDTKLNKKEVDEEILKALSFKPSLKTFIFATTSNKDAEIEEYVRLKDIESRKSGKFQIFLYCWEDLVDLIEEHRDVFNWYVNGQQYKETYKIGVTFENGTNEFILEPPFVKKVTIYQIKRDEPAIFSSSYLELMKTFNRYQVLPDLNSMPRISILGEPLDKNLSWCSFDVCIKNLGTKVIEDWKLFLYVEDGKYRKLDDDSDKSIFANLHRTNRNRNYWVYEKDGYFLYKPINAPLIQQDIKSFEVAILPFHDCQSIKLSWKLLARDYNDYGELTLFVNPKYEIERNLIEVETPDLIQPKTTEILEKVVPK
;
A
#
# COMPACT_ATOMS: atom_id res chain seq x y z
N MET A 1 -26.36 -20.42 10.76
CA MET A 1 -25.63 -19.56 9.81
C MET A 1 -26.11 -18.14 10.06
N MET A 2 -25.21 -17.19 10.36
CA MET A 2 -25.61 -15.77 10.42
C MET A 2 -25.96 -15.34 9.00
N LYS A 3 -27.24 -15.01 8.74
CA LYS A 3 -27.68 -14.35 7.51
C LYS A 3 -26.83 -13.07 7.40
N LYS A 4 -25.94 -12.99 6.41
CA LYS A 4 -25.27 -11.72 6.09
C LYS A 4 -26.36 -10.78 5.58
N THR A 5 -26.87 -9.91 6.43
CA THR A 5 -27.83 -8.88 6.03
C THR A 5 -27.12 -7.92 5.08
N LEU A 6 -27.76 -7.61 3.95
CA LEU A 6 -27.26 -6.56 3.06
C LEU A 6 -27.16 -5.25 3.84
N ARG A 7 -26.06 -4.51 3.64
CA ARG A 7 -25.86 -3.20 4.26
C ARG A 7 -26.90 -2.22 3.73
N LYS A 8 -27.45 -1.37 4.60
CA LYS A 8 -28.35 -0.28 4.21
C LYS A 8 -27.58 0.82 3.46
N PRO A 9 -28.20 1.56 2.52
CA PRO A 9 -27.56 2.71 1.90
C PRO A 9 -27.27 3.81 2.91
N ASP A 10 -26.05 4.36 2.90
CA ASP A 10 -25.63 5.43 3.81
C ASP A 10 -26.30 6.78 3.45
N ARG A 11 -26.65 6.98 2.18
CA ARG A 11 -27.28 8.20 1.67
C ARG A 11 -28.67 7.91 1.15
N TRP A 12 -29.61 8.81 1.41
CA TRP A 12 -30.98 8.66 0.92
C TRP A 12 -31.07 8.67 -0.62
N GLN A 13 -30.16 9.36 -1.32
CA GLN A 13 -30.11 9.32 -2.79
C GLN A 13 -29.74 7.93 -3.33
N ASP A 14 -28.80 7.23 -2.66
CA ASP A 14 -28.41 5.87 -3.03
C ASP A 14 -29.58 4.90 -2.78
N PHE A 15 -30.40 5.17 -1.77
CA PHE A 15 -31.63 4.42 -1.52
C PHE A 15 -32.71 4.64 -2.58
N GLU A 16 -32.89 5.88 -3.08
CA GLU A 16 -33.77 6.14 -4.22
C GLU A 16 -33.29 5.44 -5.50
N ASP A 17 -31.98 5.44 -5.75
CA ASP A 17 -31.39 4.73 -6.89
C ASP A 17 -31.59 3.21 -6.78
N LEU A 18 -31.43 2.66 -5.58
CA LEU A 18 -31.75 1.25 -5.30
C LEU A 18 -33.23 0.97 -5.58
N CYS A 19 -34.17 1.77 -5.04
CA CYS A 19 -35.60 1.56 -5.26
C CYS A 19 -35.95 1.65 -6.76
N LYS A 20 -35.41 2.64 -7.48
CA LYS A 20 -35.60 2.75 -8.92
C LYS A 20 -35.08 1.51 -9.67
N LYS A 21 -33.89 1.01 -9.33
CA LYS A 21 -33.31 -0.17 -9.99
C LYS A 21 -34.12 -1.43 -9.68
N LEU A 22 -34.48 -1.63 -8.42
CA LEU A 22 -35.24 -2.79 -7.94
C LEU A 22 -36.63 -2.85 -8.55
N PHE A 23 -37.43 -1.79 -8.38
CA PHE A 23 -38.81 -1.78 -8.89
C PHE A 23 -38.87 -1.66 -10.41
N GLY A 24 -37.83 -1.10 -11.06
CA GLY A 24 -37.70 -1.16 -12.51
C GLY A 24 -37.64 -2.60 -13.04
N GLU A 25 -36.92 -3.47 -12.32
CA GLU A 25 -36.82 -4.89 -12.64
C GLU A 25 -38.12 -5.62 -12.33
N ILE A 26 -38.65 -5.47 -11.11
CA ILE A 26 -39.90 -6.13 -10.66
C ILE A 26 -41.07 -5.78 -11.59
N TRP A 27 -41.22 -4.52 -11.95
CA TRP A 27 -42.29 -4.02 -12.81
C TRP A 27 -42.01 -4.20 -14.30
N GLN A 28 -40.87 -4.79 -14.68
CA GLN A 28 -40.38 -4.95 -16.05
C GLN A 28 -40.44 -3.63 -16.85
N CYS A 29 -40.09 -2.52 -16.19
CA CYS A 29 -40.18 -1.18 -16.71
C CYS A 29 -38.87 -0.38 -16.52
N SER A 30 -37.73 -1.09 -16.50
CA SER A 30 -36.38 -0.53 -16.27
C SER A 30 -36.03 0.68 -17.17
N TYR A 31 -36.63 0.79 -18.35
CA TYR A 31 -36.43 1.92 -19.26
C TYR A 31 -37.31 3.15 -18.95
N THR A 32 -38.52 2.93 -18.40
CA THR A 32 -39.52 4.00 -18.21
C THR A 32 -39.62 4.49 -16.78
N ILE A 33 -39.11 3.73 -15.79
CA ILE A 33 -39.08 4.15 -14.39
C ILE A 33 -38.16 5.35 -14.17
N LYS A 34 -38.63 6.36 -13.44
CA LYS A 34 -37.95 7.64 -13.25
C LYS A 34 -38.01 8.11 -11.81
N LYS A 35 -36.97 8.84 -11.39
CA LYS A 35 -37.04 9.70 -10.20
C LYS A 35 -37.90 10.93 -10.53
N ASN A 36 -38.68 11.38 -9.57
CA ASN A 36 -39.58 12.51 -9.73
C ASN A 36 -38.87 13.82 -9.38
N GLY A 37 -38.75 14.74 -10.33
CA GLY A 37 -38.19 16.08 -10.09
C GLY A 37 -36.73 16.11 -9.61
N ARG A 38 -36.26 17.31 -9.26
CA ARG A 38 -34.96 17.54 -8.61
C ARG A 38 -35.15 17.81 -7.12
N GLN A 39 -34.11 17.57 -6.33
CA GLN A 39 -34.10 17.85 -4.90
C GLN A 39 -34.55 19.31 -4.62
N GLY A 40 -35.52 19.47 -3.72
CA GLY A 40 -36.09 20.77 -3.34
C GLY A 40 -37.30 21.22 -4.17
N GLN A 41 -37.71 20.45 -5.19
CA GLN A 41 -38.98 20.70 -5.88
C GLN A 41 -40.14 19.97 -5.16
N PRO A 42 -41.37 20.50 -5.19
CA PRO A 42 -42.54 19.75 -4.75
C PRO A 42 -42.70 18.46 -5.59
N GLN A 43 -42.47 17.31 -4.96
CA GLN A 43 -42.55 15.99 -5.60
C GLN A 43 -43.86 15.25 -5.31
N CYS A 44 -44.85 15.94 -4.72
CA CYS A 44 -46.13 15.35 -4.32
C CYS A 44 -45.98 14.07 -3.47
N GLY A 45 -44.91 13.93 -2.68
CA GLY A 45 -44.68 12.73 -1.88
C GLY A 45 -44.44 11.46 -2.70
N VAL A 46 -43.91 11.60 -3.92
CA VAL A 46 -43.53 10.48 -4.80
C VAL A 46 -42.12 10.74 -5.32
N ASP A 47 -41.15 9.93 -4.91
CA ASP A 47 -39.74 10.06 -5.29
C ASP A 47 -39.42 9.28 -6.58
N VAL A 48 -40.08 8.15 -6.81
CA VAL A 48 -39.93 7.31 -8.01
C VAL A 48 -41.29 6.97 -8.57
N TYR A 49 -41.45 6.98 -9.90
CA TYR A 49 -42.70 6.57 -10.54
C TYR A 49 -42.47 5.85 -11.87
N ALA A 50 -43.43 5.02 -12.26
CA ALA A 50 -43.50 4.37 -13.56
C ALA A 50 -44.94 3.95 -13.87
N ILE A 51 -45.16 3.48 -15.09
CA ILE A 51 -46.27 2.60 -15.43
C ILE A 51 -45.68 1.19 -15.58
N PRO A 52 -46.01 0.23 -14.70
CA PRO A 52 -45.55 -1.15 -14.83
C PRO A 52 -45.95 -1.79 -16.16
N LYS A 53 -45.20 -2.81 -16.58
CA LYS A 53 -45.53 -3.53 -17.82
C LYS A 53 -46.90 -4.21 -17.71
N GLY A 54 -47.81 -3.85 -18.61
CA GLY A 54 -49.19 -4.39 -18.63
C GLY A 54 -50.19 -3.58 -17.80
N GLU A 55 -49.77 -2.44 -17.24
CA GLU A 55 -50.63 -1.49 -16.56
C GLU A 55 -50.82 -0.23 -17.43
N ASP A 56 -51.91 0.50 -17.19
CA ASP A 56 -52.21 1.78 -17.85
C ASP A 56 -52.06 2.99 -16.89
N ASP A 57 -51.96 2.72 -15.59
CA ASP A 57 -51.93 3.74 -14.55
C ASP A 57 -50.57 3.82 -13.83
N TYR A 58 -50.30 4.98 -13.23
CA TYR A 58 -49.04 5.24 -12.55
C TYR A 58 -48.93 4.53 -11.20
N PHE A 59 -47.74 4.00 -10.94
CA PHE A 59 -47.31 3.51 -9.64
C PHE A 59 -46.26 4.49 -9.11
N GLY A 60 -46.39 4.88 -7.85
CA GLY A 60 -45.49 5.82 -7.17
C GLY A 60 -44.83 5.18 -5.97
N ILE A 61 -43.59 5.57 -5.69
CA ILE A 61 -42.81 5.12 -4.54
C ILE A 61 -42.35 6.37 -3.77
N GLN A 62 -42.61 6.41 -2.47
CA GLN A 62 -41.94 7.31 -1.53
C GLN A 62 -40.82 6.54 -0.85
N CYS A 63 -39.60 7.02 -1.01
CA CYS A 63 -38.39 6.51 -0.38
C CYS A 63 -38.14 7.27 0.93
N LYS A 64 -37.89 6.54 2.02
CA LYS A 64 -37.42 7.09 3.29
C LYS A 64 -36.14 6.38 3.73
N GLY A 65 -35.00 7.02 3.47
CA GLY A 65 -33.72 6.63 4.08
C GLY A 65 -33.70 7.08 5.54
N LYS A 66 -33.74 6.12 6.46
CA LYS A 66 -33.49 6.33 7.89
C LYS A 66 -32.10 5.77 8.22
N ASP A 67 -31.25 6.62 8.78
CA ASP A 67 -29.87 6.30 9.13
C ASP A 67 -29.84 5.37 10.36
N GLU A 68 -28.88 4.46 10.43
CA GLU A 68 -28.66 3.61 11.61
C GLU A 68 -28.27 4.47 12.83
N TYR A 69 -27.66 5.64 12.62
CA TYR A 69 -27.23 6.52 13.70
C TYR A 69 -28.35 7.35 14.33
N THR A 70 -29.49 7.55 13.64
CA THR A 70 -30.57 8.39 14.15
C THR A 70 -31.72 7.62 14.80
N ASP A 71 -31.76 6.28 14.64
CA ASP A 71 -32.83 5.36 15.10
C ASP A 71 -34.26 5.89 14.84
N THR A 72 -34.40 6.77 13.85
CA THR A 72 -35.64 7.46 13.55
C THR A 72 -36.55 6.50 12.81
N LYS A 73 -37.51 5.90 13.53
CA LYS A 73 -38.54 5.05 12.95
C LYS A 73 -39.52 5.86 12.11
N LEU A 74 -40.07 5.21 11.07
CA LEU A 74 -41.26 5.72 10.39
C LEU A 74 -42.41 5.81 11.39
N ASN A 75 -43.13 6.93 11.42
CA ASN A 75 -44.26 7.11 12.34
C ASN A 75 -45.58 7.37 11.59
N LYS A 76 -46.71 7.18 12.29
CA LYS A 76 -48.05 7.29 11.72
C LYS A 76 -48.33 8.66 11.09
N LYS A 77 -47.81 9.74 11.69
CA LYS A 77 -47.96 11.11 11.19
C LYS A 77 -47.22 11.30 9.86
N GLU A 78 -45.98 10.80 9.76
CA GLU A 78 -45.22 10.81 8.50
C GLU A 78 -45.97 10.04 7.40
N VAL A 79 -46.52 8.86 7.72
CA VAL A 79 -47.33 8.08 6.77
C VAL A 79 -48.53 8.88 6.26
N ASP A 80 -49.30 9.51 7.14
CA ASP A 80 -50.46 10.33 6.74
C ASP A 80 -50.06 11.52 5.88
N GLU A 81 -48.99 12.24 6.26
CA GLU A 81 -48.50 13.41 5.51
C GLU A 81 -48.08 13.03 4.09
N GLU A 82 -47.36 11.92 3.91
CA GLU A 82 -46.93 11.48 2.58
C GLU A 82 -48.10 10.94 1.75
N ILE A 83 -49.07 10.23 2.33
CA ILE A 83 -50.30 9.83 1.63
C ILE A 83 -51.06 11.06 1.13
N LEU A 84 -51.22 12.08 1.97
CA LEU A 84 -51.91 13.33 1.59
C LEU A 84 -51.21 14.04 0.44
N LYS A 85 -49.88 14.07 0.42
CA LYS A 85 -49.12 14.61 -0.71
C LYS A 85 -49.32 13.77 -1.96
N ALA A 86 -49.24 12.44 -1.87
CA ALA A 86 -49.39 11.53 -3.00
C ALA A 86 -50.77 11.60 -3.67
N LEU A 87 -51.83 11.98 -2.94
CA LEU A 87 -53.14 12.26 -3.53
C LEU A 87 -53.14 13.43 -4.53
N SER A 88 -52.16 14.33 -4.45
CA SER A 88 -52.00 15.43 -5.39
C SER A 88 -51.19 15.06 -6.63
N PHE A 89 -50.62 13.85 -6.71
CA PHE A 89 -49.85 13.39 -7.86
C PHE A 89 -50.72 13.34 -9.12
N LYS A 90 -50.17 13.81 -10.25
CA LYS A 90 -50.87 13.91 -11.54
C LYS A 90 -50.05 13.29 -12.66
N PRO A 91 -50.64 12.38 -13.48
CA PRO A 91 -51.96 11.75 -13.34
C PRO A 91 -52.12 10.94 -12.03
N SER A 92 -53.34 10.59 -11.63
CA SER A 92 -53.56 9.86 -10.36
C SER A 92 -52.83 8.52 -10.34
N LEU A 93 -52.33 8.14 -9.15
CA LEU A 93 -51.74 6.83 -8.95
C LEU A 93 -52.81 5.74 -8.88
N LYS A 94 -52.46 4.53 -9.33
CA LYS A 94 -53.16 3.28 -9.01
C LYS A 94 -52.58 2.62 -7.75
N THR A 95 -51.26 2.70 -7.58
CA THR A 95 -50.53 2.12 -6.45
C THR A 95 -49.53 3.12 -5.88
N PHE A 96 -49.44 3.18 -4.57
CA PHE A 96 -48.45 3.96 -3.83
C PHE A 96 -47.67 3.07 -2.86
N ILE A 97 -46.35 3.09 -2.96
CA ILE A 97 -45.45 2.28 -2.16
C ILE A 97 -44.65 3.17 -1.21
N PHE A 98 -44.67 2.86 0.07
CA PHE A 98 -43.68 3.34 1.02
C PHE A 98 -42.51 2.35 1.08
N ALA A 99 -41.33 2.78 0.64
CA ALA A 99 -40.09 2.03 0.80
C ALA A 99 -39.24 2.70 1.88
N THR A 100 -38.80 1.94 2.88
CA THR A 100 -37.98 2.47 3.99
C THR A 100 -36.80 1.57 4.33
N THR A 101 -35.68 2.18 4.74
CA THR A 101 -34.53 1.45 5.31
C THR A 101 -34.74 1.11 6.80
N SER A 102 -35.86 1.54 7.41
CA SER A 102 -36.26 1.08 8.74
C SER A 102 -36.60 -0.41 8.73
N ASN A 103 -36.30 -1.08 9.85
CA ASN A 103 -36.74 -2.45 10.07
C ASN A 103 -38.27 -2.50 10.24
N LYS A 104 -38.84 -3.69 10.12
CA LYS A 104 -40.29 -3.93 10.35
C LYS A 104 -40.74 -3.44 11.72
N ASP A 105 -41.92 -2.81 11.73
CA ASP A 105 -42.60 -2.35 12.94
C ASP A 105 -44.09 -2.72 12.84
N ALA A 106 -44.53 -3.61 13.72
CA ALA A 106 -45.87 -4.22 13.65
C ALA A 106 -46.99 -3.17 13.72
N GLU A 107 -46.81 -2.10 14.50
CA GLU A 107 -47.82 -1.05 14.63
C GLU A 107 -47.94 -0.22 13.36
N ILE A 108 -46.81 0.05 12.69
CA ILE A 108 -46.80 0.80 11.43
C ILE A 108 -47.31 -0.06 10.29
N GLU A 109 -46.95 -1.34 10.23
CA GLU A 109 -47.49 -2.27 9.25
C GLU A 109 -49.01 -2.40 9.37
N GLU A 110 -49.54 -2.53 10.59
CA GLU A 110 -50.99 -2.52 10.84
C GLU A 110 -51.63 -1.21 10.39
N TYR A 111 -51.01 -0.09 10.73
CA TYR A 111 -51.51 1.22 10.35
C TYR A 111 -51.61 1.40 8.83
N VAL A 112 -50.57 1.01 8.08
CA VAL A 112 -50.57 1.09 6.62
C VAL A 112 -51.63 0.17 6.02
N ARG A 113 -51.85 -1.04 6.56
CA ARG A 113 -52.94 -1.92 6.11
C ARG A 113 -54.32 -1.29 6.29
N LEU A 114 -54.57 -0.59 7.39
CA LEU A 114 -55.82 0.13 7.61
C LEU A 114 -55.97 1.31 6.62
N LYS A 115 -54.90 2.05 6.36
CA LYS A 115 -54.88 3.15 5.39
C LYS A 115 -55.09 2.71 3.96
N ASP A 116 -54.54 1.56 3.57
CA ASP A 116 -54.83 0.94 2.28
C ASP A 116 -56.34 0.70 2.09
N ILE A 117 -56.99 0.07 3.08
CA ILE A 117 -58.44 -0.21 3.04
C ILE A 117 -59.23 1.10 2.93
N GLU A 118 -58.88 2.12 3.72
CA GLU A 118 -59.52 3.44 3.68
C GLU A 118 -59.38 4.10 2.30
N SER A 119 -58.17 4.06 1.73
CA SER A 119 -57.84 4.65 0.43
C SER A 119 -58.63 3.97 -0.70
N ARG A 120 -58.59 2.63 -0.77
CA ARG A 120 -59.29 1.87 -1.81
C ARG A 120 -60.81 1.97 -1.70
N LYS A 121 -61.39 1.97 -0.49
CA LYS A 121 -62.83 2.21 -0.28
C LYS A 121 -63.28 3.59 -0.77
N SER A 122 -62.36 4.55 -0.75
CA SER A 122 -62.60 5.91 -1.24
C SER A 122 -62.31 6.08 -2.75
N GLY A 123 -62.04 4.98 -3.48
CA GLY A 123 -61.71 5.01 -4.91
C GLY A 123 -60.35 5.64 -5.24
N LYS A 124 -59.43 5.67 -4.27
CA LYS A 124 -58.05 6.18 -4.44
C LYS A 124 -57.08 5.01 -4.69
N PHE A 125 -55.77 5.27 -4.63
CA PHE A 125 -54.73 4.27 -4.87
C PHE A 125 -54.63 3.20 -3.77
N GLN A 126 -54.10 2.03 -4.13
CA GLN A 126 -53.64 1.00 -3.19
C GLN A 126 -52.36 1.44 -2.49
N ILE A 127 -52.15 1.03 -1.23
CA ILE A 127 -50.97 1.40 -0.43
C ILE A 127 -50.21 0.16 0.01
N PHE A 128 -48.89 0.13 -0.24
CA PHE A 128 -47.98 -0.90 0.27
C PHE A 128 -46.86 -0.30 1.12
N LEU A 129 -46.33 -1.08 2.05
CA LEU A 129 -45.13 -0.78 2.83
C LEU A 129 -44.09 -1.88 2.57
N TYR A 130 -42.87 -1.48 2.23
CA TYR A 130 -41.69 -2.34 2.18
C TYR A 130 -40.66 -1.80 3.16
N CYS A 131 -40.45 -2.55 4.24
CA CYS A 131 -39.35 -2.31 5.18
C CYS A 131 -38.05 -2.90 4.64
N TRP A 132 -36.94 -2.63 5.33
CA TRP A 132 -35.62 -3.08 4.86
C TRP A 132 -35.56 -4.58 4.61
N GLU A 133 -36.14 -5.38 5.50
CA GLU A 133 -36.18 -6.83 5.36
C GLU A 133 -36.94 -7.28 4.11
N ASP A 134 -38.07 -6.63 3.78
CA ASP A 134 -38.83 -6.94 2.56
C ASP A 134 -38.04 -6.57 1.30
N LEU A 135 -37.35 -5.43 1.33
CA LEU A 135 -36.51 -4.98 0.23
C LEU A 135 -35.32 -5.92 0.03
N VAL A 136 -34.70 -6.42 1.11
CA VAL A 136 -33.61 -7.40 1.02
C VAL A 136 -34.10 -8.69 0.37
N ASP A 137 -35.24 -9.22 0.80
CA ASP A 137 -35.80 -10.43 0.19
C ASP A 137 -36.06 -10.20 -1.32
N LEU A 138 -36.64 -9.06 -1.70
CA LEU A 138 -36.81 -8.68 -3.11
C LEU A 138 -35.48 -8.55 -3.87
N ILE A 139 -34.45 -7.94 -3.27
CA ILE A 139 -33.13 -7.80 -3.92
C ILE A 139 -32.51 -9.18 -4.15
N GLU A 140 -32.58 -10.08 -3.18
CA GLU A 140 -32.03 -11.44 -3.27
C GLU A 140 -32.74 -12.29 -4.34
N GLU A 141 -34.04 -12.09 -4.54
CA GLU A 141 -34.81 -12.73 -5.62
C GLU A 141 -34.42 -12.24 -7.03
N HIS A 142 -33.86 -11.04 -7.14
CA HIS A 142 -33.52 -10.40 -8.41
C HIS A 142 -32.00 -10.30 -8.60
N ARG A 143 -31.39 -11.36 -9.13
CA ARG A 143 -29.93 -11.53 -9.28
C ARG A 143 -29.21 -10.31 -9.88
N ASP A 144 -29.78 -9.66 -10.89
CA ASP A 144 -29.16 -8.50 -11.53
C ASP A 144 -29.13 -7.26 -10.61
N VAL A 145 -30.17 -7.10 -9.80
CA VAL A 145 -30.24 -6.04 -8.78
C VAL A 145 -29.30 -6.36 -7.63
N PHE A 146 -29.28 -7.61 -7.15
CA PHE A 146 -28.33 -8.07 -6.13
C PHE A 146 -26.89 -7.79 -6.54
N ASN A 147 -26.49 -8.22 -7.74
CA ASN A 147 -25.15 -8.00 -8.25
C ASN A 147 -24.84 -6.51 -8.39
N TRP A 148 -25.76 -5.71 -8.92
CA TRP A 148 -25.60 -4.26 -9.01
C TRP A 148 -25.41 -3.61 -7.63
N TYR A 149 -26.19 -4.04 -6.63
CA TYR A 149 -26.15 -3.45 -5.29
C TYR A 149 -24.89 -3.84 -4.53
N VAL A 150 -24.53 -5.13 -4.50
CA VAL A 150 -23.31 -5.63 -3.84
C VAL A 150 -22.05 -5.06 -4.50
N ASN A 151 -22.03 -5.01 -5.83
CA ASN A 151 -20.93 -4.36 -6.55
C ASN A 151 -20.92 -2.85 -6.29
N GLY A 152 -22.05 -2.16 -6.32
CA GLY A 152 -22.12 -0.72 -6.01
C GLY A 152 -21.55 -0.36 -4.64
N GLN A 153 -21.74 -1.22 -3.63
CA GLN A 153 -21.15 -1.07 -2.30
C GLN A 153 -19.63 -1.32 -2.26
N GLN A 154 -19.09 -2.12 -3.19
CA GLN A 154 -17.67 -2.47 -3.29
C GLN A 154 -16.88 -1.60 -4.30
N TYR A 155 -17.56 -0.98 -5.27
CA TYR A 155 -16.95 -0.29 -6.40
C TYR A 155 -16.85 1.23 -6.18
N LYS A 156 -16.07 1.64 -5.19
CA LYS A 156 -15.11 2.69 -5.53
C LYS A 156 -13.90 1.97 -6.11
N GLU A 157 -13.91 1.82 -7.42
CA GLU A 157 -12.72 1.39 -8.15
C GLU A 157 -11.60 2.34 -7.78
N THR A 158 -10.61 1.83 -7.05
CA THR A 158 -9.51 2.65 -6.54
C THR A 158 -8.20 2.03 -6.97
N TYR A 159 -7.34 2.86 -7.53
CA TYR A 159 -5.93 2.56 -7.61
C TYR A 159 -5.30 3.02 -6.31
N LYS A 160 -4.51 2.15 -5.68
CA LYS A 160 -3.73 2.48 -4.49
C LYS A 160 -2.58 1.51 -4.35
N ILE A 161 -1.39 2.02 -4.04
CA ILE A 161 -0.24 1.19 -3.72
C ILE A 161 0.26 1.48 -2.30
N GLY A 162 0.96 0.51 -1.72
CA GLY A 162 1.82 0.72 -0.57
C GLY A 162 3.25 0.36 -0.97
N VAL A 163 4.19 1.26 -0.72
CA VAL A 163 5.63 0.99 -0.88
C VAL A 163 6.26 0.98 0.50
N THR A 164 6.93 -0.11 0.86
CA THR A 164 7.52 -0.33 2.18
C THR A 164 8.87 -1.03 2.04
N PHE A 165 9.62 -1.15 3.14
CA PHE A 165 10.72 -2.10 3.24
C PHE A 165 10.22 -3.52 3.53
N GLU A 166 11.13 -4.49 3.54
CA GLU A 166 10.89 -5.91 3.89
C GLU A 166 10.20 -6.13 5.24
N ASN A 167 10.41 -5.23 6.19
CA ASN A 167 9.77 -5.25 7.51
C ASN A 167 8.31 -4.75 7.49
N GLY A 168 7.79 -4.35 6.32
CA GLY A 168 6.44 -3.83 6.14
C GLY A 168 6.22 -2.39 6.61
N THR A 169 7.29 -1.66 6.94
CA THR A 169 7.23 -0.26 7.38
C THR A 169 7.92 0.67 6.39
N ASN A 170 7.78 1.98 6.59
CA ASN A 170 8.45 3.01 5.79
C ASN A 170 9.83 3.38 6.35
N GLU A 171 10.29 2.67 7.38
CA GLU A 171 11.52 2.95 8.12
C GLU A 171 12.37 1.68 8.25
N PHE A 172 13.67 1.78 7.95
CA PHE A 172 14.56 0.63 8.03
C PHE A 172 15.93 1.02 8.56
N ILE A 173 16.57 0.14 9.34
CA ILE A 173 17.85 0.43 9.99
C ILE A 173 18.96 -0.29 9.23
N LEU A 174 19.93 0.48 8.74
CA LEU A 174 21.16 -0.02 8.15
C LEU A 174 22.25 -0.09 9.22
N GLU A 175 22.97 -1.19 9.28
CA GLU A 175 24.07 -1.38 10.24
C GLU A 175 25.41 -1.65 9.54
N PRO A 176 25.91 -0.70 8.73
CA PRO A 176 27.12 -0.90 7.94
C PRO A 176 28.34 -1.08 8.86
N PRO A 177 29.13 -2.16 8.71
CA PRO A 177 30.37 -2.31 9.43
C PRO A 177 31.47 -1.43 8.83
N PHE A 178 32.20 -0.70 9.66
CA PHE A 178 33.39 0.07 9.31
C PHE A 178 34.56 -0.29 10.24
N VAL A 179 35.78 -0.06 9.77
CA VAL A 179 37.00 -0.20 10.56
C VAL A 179 37.45 1.18 11.02
N LYS A 180 37.57 1.38 12.33
CA LYS A 180 38.13 2.57 12.96
C LYS A 180 39.60 2.30 13.29
N LYS A 181 40.50 2.72 12.41
CA LYS A 181 41.95 2.64 12.64
C LYS A 181 42.39 3.76 13.56
N VAL A 182 43.01 3.40 14.67
CA VAL A 182 43.52 4.31 15.68
C VAL A 182 45.03 4.15 15.75
N THR A 183 45.75 5.18 15.31
CA THR A 183 47.21 5.20 15.35
C THR A 183 47.67 5.90 16.62
N ILE A 184 48.50 5.21 17.41
CA ILE A 184 49.05 5.71 18.67
C ILE A 184 50.58 5.63 18.60
N TYR A 185 51.23 6.75 18.86
CA TYR A 185 52.68 6.84 18.95
C TYR A 185 53.13 6.58 20.39
N GLN A 186 54.09 5.68 20.59
CA GLN A 186 54.64 5.37 21.91
C GLN A 186 56.17 5.33 21.89
N ILE A 187 56.81 5.68 23.01
CA ILE A 187 58.27 5.60 23.12
C ILE A 187 58.68 4.14 23.24
N LYS A 188 59.66 3.74 22.41
CA LYS A 188 60.29 2.43 22.48
C LYS A 188 60.93 2.25 23.85
N ARG A 189 60.50 1.24 24.62
CA ARG A 189 61.10 0.91 25.92
C ARG A 189 62.18 -0.14 25.71
N ASP A 190 63.39 0.10 26.22
CA ASP A 190 64.43 -0.93 26.27
C ASP A 190 63.98 -2.05 27.22
N GLU A 191 63.82 -3.27 26.69
CA GLU A 191 63.63 -4.45 27.53
C GLU A 191 64.92 -4.72 28.32
N PRO A 192 64.86 -4.96 29.65
CA PRO A 192 66.02 -5.40 30.39
C PRO A 192 66.50 -6.75 29.84
N ALA A 193 67.75 -6.80 29.40
CA ALA A 193 68.40 -7.96 28.81
C ALA A 193 68.49 -9.15 29.79
N ILE A 194 67.43 -9.97 29.84
CA ILE A 194 67.42 -11.26 30.56
C ILE A 194 66.84 -12.34 29.66
N PHE A 195 67.23 -12.42 28.39
CA PHE A 195 67.12 -13.68 27.63
C PHE A 195 68.35 -13.83 26.73
N SER A 196 69.06 -14.93 26.95
CA SER A 196 70.37 -15.25 26.41
C SER A 196 70.36 -15.34 24.87
N SER A 197 71.43 -14.83 24.26
CA SER A 197 71.71 -14.84 22.82
C SER A 197 71.58 -16.22 22.16
N SER A 198 71.69 -17.30 22.93
CA SER A 198 71.62 -18.68 22.44
C SER A 198 70.20 -19.16 22.11
N TYR A 199 69.15 -18.65 22.78
CA TYR A 199 67.76 -19.00 22.45
C TYR A 199 67.26 -18.27 21.19
N LEU A 200 67.70 -17.02 21.00
CA LEU A 200 67.37 -16.20 19.83
C LEU A 200 68.05 -16.71 18.55
N GLU A 201 69.25 -17.28 18.64
CA GLU A 201 69.90 -17.97 17.50
C GLU A 201 69.19 -19.27 17.12
N LEU A 202 68.72 -20.05 18.09
CA LEU A 202 67.93 -21.26 17.86
C LEU A 202 66.61 -20.93 17.14
N MET A 203 65.91 -19.87 17.57
CA MET A 203 64.71 -19.37 16.88
C MET A 203 64.98 -18.86 15.45
N LYS A 204 66.11 -18.18 15.23
CA LYS A 204 66.53 -17.71 13.89
C LYS A 204 66.84 -18.85 12.92
N THR A 205 67.24 -20.01 13.43
CA THR A 205 67.55 -21.19 12.60
C THR A 205 66.27 -21.95 12.22
N PHE A 206 65.25 -21.96 13.08
CA PHE A 206 63.94 -22.54 12.77
C PHE A 206 63.11 -21.72 11.77
N ASN A 207 63.24 -20.39 11.75
CA ASN A 207 62.49 -19.51 10.84
C ASN A 207 63.11 -19.31 9.45
N ARG A 208 64.18 -20.03 9.09
CA ARG A 208 64.79 -19.95 7.74
C ARG A 208 63.93 -20.58 6.63
N TYR A 209 62.84 -21.25 6.96
CA TYR A 209 61.82 -21.73 6.03
C TYR A 209 60.48 -21.00 6.22
N GLN A 210 60.45 -19.68 6.38
CA GLN A 210 59.21 -18.90 6.27
C GLN A 210 59.47 -17.39 6.14
N VAL A 211 60.28 -16.99 5.16
CA VAL A 211 60.21 -15.61 4.65
C VAL A 211 59.29 -15.63 3.44
N LEU A 212 57.98 -15.68 3.73
CA LEU A 212 57.00 -15.24 2.74
C LEU A 212 57.01 -13.71 2.76
N PRO A 213 57.09 -13.03 1.60
CA PRO A 213 56.87 -11.59 1.56
C PRO A 213 55.47 -11.29 2.12
N ASP A 214 55.30 -10.14 2.79
CA ASP A 214 54.01 -9.69 3.34
C ASP A 214 52.96 -9.58 2.24
N LEU A 215 52.20 -10.67 2.07
CA LEU A 215 51.18 -10.90 1.04
C LEU A 215 49.96 -9.98 1.16
N ASN A 216 49.91 -9.11 2.17
CA ASN A 216 48.87 -8.10 2.35
C ASN A 216 49.23 -6.74 1.72
N SER A 217 50.49 -6.54 1.29
CA SER A 217 50.96 -5.27 0.70
C SER A 217 51.13 -5.31 -0.82
N MET A 218 50.93 -6.47 -1.46
CA MET A 218 50.97 -6.62 -2.92
C MET A 218 49.58 -6.41 -3.52
N PRO A 219 49.43 -5.60 -4.59
CA PRO A 219 48.17 -5.56 -5.35
C PRO A 219 47.92 -6.96 -5.93
N ARG A 220 46.92 -7.65 -5.40
CA ARG A 220 46.57 -8.99 -5.87
C ARG A 220 45.86 -8.87 -7.21
N ILE A 221 46.57 -9.23 -8.28
CA ILE A 221 46.04 -9.18 -9.64
C ILE A 221 45.24 -10.46 -9.88
N SER A 222 43.92 -10.32 -10.02
CA SER A 222 43.06 -11.38 -10.53
C SER A 222 43.35 -11.59 -12.01
N ILE A 223 43.78 -12.80 -12.39
CA ILE A 223 44.03 -13.22 -13.79
C ILE A 223 42.71 -13.24 -14.60
N LEU A 224 41.56 -13.22 -13.91
CA LEU A 224 40.21 -13.34 -14.46
C LEU A 224 39.28 -12.18 -14.05
N GLY A 225 39.83 -11.03 -13.65
CA GLY A 225 39.05 -9.81 -13.41
C GLY A 225 38.04 -9.84 -12.25
N GLU A 226 38.04 -10.89 -11.42
CA GLU A 226 37.21 -10.94 -10.21
C GLU A 226 37.80 -10.07 -9.09
N PRO A 227 36.96 -9.32 -8.35
CA PRO A 227 37.41 -8.67 -7.12
C PRO A 227 37.79 -9.73 -6.09
N LEU A 228 39.06 -9.75 -5.70
CA LEU A 228 39.61 -10.66 -4.68
C LEU A 228 39.15 -10.31 -3.26
N ASP A 229 38.55 -9.14 -3.09
CA ASP A 229 38.11 -8.62 -1.80
C ASP A 229 36.60 -8.30 -1.82
N LYS A 230 35.89 -8.65 -0.73
CA LYS A 230 34.49 -8.33 -0.47
C LYS A 230 34.39 -7.17 0.51
N ASN A 231 33.70 -6.11 0.10
CA ASN A 231 33.39 -4.98 0.97
C ASN A 231 32.10 -5.24 1.76
N LEU A 232 32.22 -5.44 3.07
CA LEU A 232 31.11 -5.72 3.97
C LEU A 232 30.38 -4.46 4.42
N SER A 233 30.88 -3.26 4.12
CA SER A 233 30.21 -1.99 4.45
C SER A 233 28.97 -1.70 3.59
N TRP A 234 28.74 -2.49 2.54
CA TRP A 234 27.50 -2.44 1.75
C TRP A 234 26.31 -2.94 2.58
N CYS A 235 25.17 -2.28 2.43
CA CYS A 235 23.92 -2.75 2.99
C CYS A 235 22.90 -2.96 1.87
N SER A 236 22.35 -4.17 1.83
CA SER A 236 21.28 -4.55 0.92
C SER A 236 19.95 -4.68 1.69
N PHE A 237 18.85 -4.28 1.07
CA PHE A 237 17.50 -4.36 1.63
C PHE A 237 16.47 -4.44 0.50
N ASP A 238 15.33 -5.08 0.77
CA ASP A 238 14.24 -5.15 -0.20
C ASP A 238 13.27 -3.97 -0.09
N VAL A 239 12.87 -3.44 -1.25
CA VAL A 239 11.74 -2.53 -1.39
C VAL A 239 10.54 -3.29 -1.94
N CYS A 240 9.45 -3.27 -1.19
CA CYS A 240 8.20 -3.98 -1.46
C CYS A 240 7.14 -3.01 -2.00
N ILE A 241 6.52 -3.36 -3.12
CA ILE A 241 5.39 -2.66 -3.74
C ILE A 241 4.16 -3.57 -3.66
N LYS A 242 3.15 -3.14 -2.92
CA LYS A 242 1.88 -3.87 -2.76
C LYS A 242 0.73 -3.11 -3.41
N ASN A 243 -0.12 -3.81 -4.18
CA ASN A 243 -1.38 -3.24 -4.62
C ASN A 243 -2.43 -3.32 -3.51
N LEU A 244 -2.79 -2.16 -2.98
CA LEU A 244 -3.80 -1.98 -1.94
C LEU A 244 -5.17 -1.58 -2.52
N GLY A 245 -5.23 -1.30 -3.82
CA GLY A 245 -6.43 -0.91 -4.54
C GLY A 245 -7.26 -2.11 -5.02
N THR A 246 -8.38 -1.78 -5.68
CA THR A 246 -9.29 -2.77 -6.28
C THR A 246 -9.05 -2.95 -7.78
N LYS A 247 -8.22 -2.10 -8.40
CA LYS A 247 -7.83 -2.18 -9.81
C LYS A 247 -6.45 -2.81 -10.01
N VAL A 248 -6.31 -3.54 -11.12
CA VAL A 248 -5.00 -4.04 -11.59
C VAL A 248 -4.17 -2.86 -12.10
N ILE A 249 -2.88 -2.85 -11.76
CA ILE A 249 -1.94 -1.83 -12.24
C ILE A 249 -1.11 -2.43 -13.38
N GLU A 250 -1.24 -1.86 -14.58
CA GLU A 250 -0.58 -2.31 -15.81
C GLU A 250 0.47 -1.30 -16.30
N ASP A 251 1.44 -1.78 -17.09
CA ASP A 251 2.54 -1.00 -17.68
C ASP A 251 3.21 -0.04 -16.71
N TRP A 252 3.64 -0.59 -15.58
CA TRP A 252 4.14 0.22 -14.48
C TRP A 252 5.65 0.15 -14.31
N LYS A 253 6.20 1.20 -13.70
CA LYS A 253 7.59 1.30 -13.27
C LYS A 253 7.68 2.16 -12.01
N LEU A 254 8.61 1.82 -11.13
CA LEU A 254 8.91 2.56 -9.91
C LEU A 254 10.30 3.18 -10.04
N PHE A 255 10.40 4.48 -9.79
CA PHE A 255 11.66 5.15 -9.53
C PHE A 255 11.84 5.28 -8.02
N LEU A 256 13.03 5.03 -7.53
CA LEU A 256 13.41 5.21 -6.13
C LEU A 256 14.66 6.11 -6.10
N TYR A 257 14.47 7.37 -5.74
CA TYR A 257 15.51 8.38 -5.66
C TYR A 257 16.13 8.38 -4.27
N VAL A 258 17.46 8.40 -4.21
CA VAL A 258 18.20 8.55 -2.96
C VAL A 258 18.48 10.03 -2.76
N GLU A 259 17.77 10.64 -1.81
CA GLU A 259 17.87 12.08 -1.56
C GLU A 259 19.16 12.45 -0.81
N ASP A 260 19.49 13.74 -0.86
CA ASP A 260 20.58 14.38 -0.11
C ASP A 260 22.02 13.92 -0.44
N GLY A 261 22.22 12.98 -1.37
CA GLY A 261 23.56 12.51 -1.75
C GLY A 261 24.35 11.89 -0.58
N LYS A 262 23.67 11.47 0.50
CA LYS A 262 24.27 10.93 1.73
C LYS A 262 24.70 9.46 1.60
N TYR A 263 25.15 9.07 0.42
CA TYR A 263 25.69 7.75 0.12
C TYR A 263 27.01 7.91 -0.63
N ARG A 264 27.92 6.97 -0.43
CA ARG A 264 29.19 6.90 -1.17
C ARG A 264 28.98 6.32 -2.56
N LYS A 265 28.21 5.23 -2.64
CA LYS A 265 27.93 4.49 -3.89
C LYS A 265 26.56 3.82 -3.84
N LEU A 266 25.98 3.66 -5.03
CA LEU A 266 24.81 2.83 -5.28
C LEU A 266 25.23 1.69 -6.21
N ASP A 267 24.79 0.48 -5.93
CA ASP A 267 25.08 -0.68 -6.79
C ASP A 267 23.86 -1.61 -6.80
N ASP A 268 23.83 -2.53 -7.77
CA ASP A 268 22.76 -3.52 -7.90
C ASP A 268 23.07 -4.85 -7.19
N ASP A 269 24.06 -4.84 -6.28
CA ASP A 269 24.67 -5.99 -5.58
C ASP A 269 25.05 -7.16 -6.51
N SER A 270 25.21 -6.91 -7.81
CA SER A 270 25.63 -7.97 -8.73
C SER A 270 27.12 -8.22 -8.58
N ASP A 271 27.45 -9.41 -8.08
CA ASP A 271 28.80 -9.96 -8.00
C ASP A 271 29.57 -9.62 -9.29
N LYS A 272 30.65 -8.83 -9.20
CA LYS A 272 31.35 -8.28 -10.39
C LYS A 272 32.24 -9.31 -11.10
N SER A 273 31.89 -10.59 -11.05
CA SER A 273 32.63 -11.64 -11.75
C SER A 273 32.46 -11.53 -13.27
N ILE A 274 33.45 -11.96 -14.04
CA ILE A 274 33.32 -12.01 -15.52
C ILE A 274 32.15 -12.93 -15.93
N PHE A 275 31.82 -13.94 -15.12
CA PHE A 275 30.67 -14.82 -15.35
C PHE A 275 29.33 -14.12 -15.13
N ALA A 276 29.20 -13.27 -14.10
CA ALA A 276 28.05 -12.39 -13.94
C ALA A 276 27.95 -11.35 -15.06
N ASN A 277 29.10 -10.85 -15.55
CA ASN A 277 29.15 -9.95 -16.71
C ASN A 277 28.73 -10.61 -18.02
N LEU A 278 28.96 -11.91 -18.22
CA LEU A 278 28.44 -12.65 -19.38
C LEU A 278 26.91 -12.83 -19.29
N HIS A 279 26.35 -12.85 -18.08
CA HIS A 279 24.91 -12.78 -17.83
C HIS A 279 24.33 -11.35 -17.85
N ARG A 280 25.14 -10.27 -17.94
CA ARG A 280 24.65 -8.87 -18.10
C ARG A 280 23.94 -8.63 -19.42
N THR A 281 24.05 -9.54 -20.38
CA THR A 281 23.24 -9.51 -21.61
C THR A 281 21.83 -10.11 -21.43
N ASN A 282 21.44 -10.51 -20.20
CA ASN A 282 20.10 -11.07 -19.96
C ASN A 282 19.01 -10.03 -20.21
N ARG A 283 18.26 -10.25 -21.28
CA ARG A 283 17.08 -9.49 -21.71
C ARG A 283 15.91 -9.45 -20.69
N ASN A 284 16.09 -10.01 -19.49
CA ASN A 284 15.07 -10.17 -18.45
C ASN A 284 15.37 -9.40 -17.15
N ARG A 285 16.29 -8.42 -17.18
CA ARG A 285 16.55 -7.56 -16.02
C ARG A 285 15.37 -6.60 -15.81
N ASN A 286 14.81 -6.60 -14.61
CA ASN A 286 13.62 -5.79 -14.25
C ASN A 286 13.97 -4.56 -13.40
N TYR A 287 15.25 -4.29 -13.12
CA TYR A 287 15.65 -3.11 -12.35
C TYR A 287 17.02 -2.56 -12.77
N TRP A 288 17.31 -1.29 -12.56
CA TRP A 288 18.56 -0.61 -12.96
C TRP A 288 18.99 0.39 -11.90
N VAL A 289 20.30 0.69 -11.86
CA VAL A 289 20.90 1.68 -10.96
C VAL A 289 21.51 2.78 -11.81
N TYR A 290 21.10 4.03 -11.54
CA TYR A 290 21.63 5.23 -12.18
C TYR A 290 22.37 6.04 -11.12
N GLU A 291 23.57 5.58 -10.75
CA GLU A 291 24.37 6.16 -9.66
C GLU A 291 24.61 7.66 -9.85
N LYS A 292 24.95 8.11 -11.07
CA LYS A 292 25.19 9.53 -11.38
C LYS A 292 23.97 10.42 -11.16
N ASP A 293 22.78 9.86 -11.37
CA ASP A 293 21.51 10.56 -11.23
C ASP A 293 20.85 10.28 -9.86
N GLY A 294 21.44 9.40 -9.05
CA GLY A 294 21.03 9.08 -7.70
C GLY A 294 19.70 8.32 -7.57
N TYR A 295 19.38 7.42 -8.51
CA TYR A 295 18.14 6.64 -8.41
C TYR A 295 18.23 5.19 -8.90
N PHE A 296 17.30 4.38 -8.41
CA PHE A 296 17.00 3.04 -8.87
C PHE A 296 15.72 3.06 -9.71
N LEU A 297 15.68 2.27 -10.78
CA LEU A 297 14.50 2.07 -11.61
C LEU A 297 14.09 0.62 -11.53
N TYR A 298 12.90 0.31 -11.03
CA TYR A 298 12.26 -0.99 -11.16
C TYR A 298 11.20 -0.93 -12.27
N LYS A 299 11.34 -1.76 -13.30
CA LYS A 299 10.38 -1.91 -14.40
C LYS A 299 10.18 -3.41 -14.71
N PRO A 300 9.12 -4.02 -14.17
CA PRO A 300 8.83 -5.42 -14.45
C PRO A 300 8.36 -5.63 -15.90
N ILE A 301 8.78 -6.75 -16.51
CA ILE A 301 8.40 -7.12 -17.88
C ILE A 301 7.15 -8.01 -17.84
N ASN A 302 6.06 -7.60 -18.49
CA ASN A 302 4.80 -8.34 -18.60
C ASN A 302 4.24 -8.83 -17.26
N ALA A 303 4.49 -8.10 -16.17
CA ALA A 303 3.99 -8.45 -14.84
C ALA A 303 3.08 -7.33 -14.30
N PRO A 304 1.77 -7.37 -14.59
CA PRO A 304 0.82 -6.46 -13.96
C PRO A 304 0.80 -6.72 -12.46
N LEU A 305 0.59 -5.66 -11.67
CA LEU A 305 0.42 -5.78 -10.22
C LEU A 305 -1.08 -5.97 -9.93
N ILE A 306 -1.50 -7.23 -9.85
CA ILE A 306 -2.90 -7.59 -9.57
C ILE A 306 -3.27 -7.27 -8.12
N GLN A 307 -4.56 -7.30 -7.79
CA GLN A 307 -5.04 -6.92 -6.47
C GLN A 307 -4.41 -7.79 -5.37
N GLN A 308 -3.98 -7.16 -4.27
CA GLN A 308 -3.27 -7.80 -3.15
C GLN A 308 -1.91 -8.42 -3.49
N ASP A 309 -1.44 -8.35 -4.73
CA ASP A 309 -0.11 -8.82 -5.13
C ASP A 309 0.98 -7.91 -4.56
N ILE A 310 2.16 -8.50 -4.38
CA ILE A 310 3.36 -7.85 -3.88
C ILE A 310 4.50 -8.17 -4.85
N LYS A 311 5.24 -7.14 -5.27
CA LYS A 311 6.52 -7.28 -5.95
C LYS A 311 7.60 -6.61 -5.12
N SER A 312 8.78 -7.20 -5.09
CA SER A 312 9.94 -6.61 -4.45
C SER A 312 11.15 -6.59 -5.39
N PHE A 313 12.11 -5.73 -5.04
CA PHE A 313 13.43 -5.72 -5.63
C PHE A 313 14.45 -5.31 -4.57
N GLU A 314 15.63 -5.90 -4.68
CA GLU A 314 16.76 -5.64 -3.79
C GLU A 314 17.46 -4.34 -4.21
N VAL A 315 17.88 -3.58 -3.21
CA VAL A 315 18.62 -2.33 -3.33
C VAL A 315 19.86 -2.41 -2.45
N ALA A 316 21.02 -2.08 -3.00
CA ALA A 316 22.26 -1.99 -2.24
C ALA A 316 22.84 -0.58 -2.21
N ILE A 317 23.18 -0.12 -1.00
CA ILE A 317 23.71 1.21 -0.74
C ILE A 317 24.97 1.08 0.12
N LEU A 318 26.00 1.84 -0.23
CA LEU A 318 27.15 2.10 0.62
C LEU A 318 26.98 3.48 1.27
N PRO A 319 26.50 3.58 2.52
CA PRO A 319 26.27 4.86 3.17
C PRO A 319 27.58 5.54 3.61
N PHE A 320 27.55 6.85 3.85
CA PHE A 320 28.62 7.49 4.61
C PHE A 320 28.55 7.10 6.09
N HIS A 321 29.72 6.97 6.75
CA HIS A 321 29.79 6.58 8.16
C HIS A 321 29.28 7.66 9.14
N ASP A 322 29.14 8.90 8.69
CA ASP A 322 28.66 10.04 9.48
C ASP A 322 27.20 10.40 9.15
N CYS A 323 26.57 9.67 8.23
CA CYS A 323 25.16 9.80 7.94
C CYS A 323 24.32 9.24 9.09
N GLN A 324 23.29 9.97 9.51
CA GLN A 324 22.28 9.50 10.48
C GLN A 324 21.07 8.88 9.78
N SER A 325 20.64 9.47 8.66
CA SER A 325 19.53 8.97 7.88
C SER A 325 19.62 9.35 6.40
N ILE A 326 19.08 8.47 5.57
CA ILE A 326 18.97 8.63 4.12
C ILE A 326 17.49 8.59 3.77
N LYS A 327 16.99 9.66 3.15
CA LYS A 327 15.62 9.72 2.64
C LYS A 327 15.57 9.12 1.24
N LEU A 328 14.52 8.35 0.98
CA LEU A 328 14.26 7.75 -0.32
C LEU A 328 12.89 8.24 -0.82
N SER A 329 12.86 8.99 -1.90
CA SER A 329 11.62 9.39 -2.56
C SER A 329 11.29 8.41 -3.66
N TRP A 330 10.09 7.85 -3.68
CA TRP A 330 9.65 6.95 -4.74
C TRP A 330 8.56 7.57 -5.59
N LYS A 331 8.56 7.20 -6.88
CA LYS A 331 7.56 7.62 -7.86
C LYS A 331 7.16 6.43 -8.71
N LEU A 332 5.90 6.02 -8.61
CA LEU A 332 5.31 5.01 -9.47
C LEU A 332 4.62 5.68 -10.67
N LEU A 333 4.94 5.21 -11.88
CA LEU A 333 4.24 5.57 -13.10
C LEU A 333 3.61 4.31 -13.70
N ALA A 334 2.32 4.34 -14.00
CA ALA A 334 1.57 3.27 -14.64
C ALA A 334 0.64 3.83 -15.73
N ARG A 335 -0.01 2.96 -16.51
CA ARG A 335 -0.86 3.36 -17.64
C ARG A 335 -1.95 4.36 -17.23
N ASP A 336 -2.68 4.06 -16.16
CA ASP A 336 -3.86 4.80 -15.71
C ASP A 336 -3.72 5.34 -14.28
N TYR A 337 -2.54 5.21 -13.68
CA TYR A 337 -2.28 5.56 -12.28
C TYR A 337 -0.84 6.03 -12.08
N ASN A 338 -0.66 7.03 -11.23
CA ASN A 338 0.65 7.46 -10.78
C ASN A 338 0.57 7.75 -9.29
N ASP A 339 1.66 7.52 -8.58
CA ASP A 339 1.73 7.76 -7.15
C ASP A 339 3.14 8.11 -6.72
N TYR A 340 3.28 8.69 -5.53
CA TYR A 340 4.56 9.07 -4.96
C TYR A 340 4.53 8.98 -3.44
N GLY A 341 5.71 8.87 -2.84
CA GLY A 341 5.86 8.88 -1.40
C GLY A 341 7.31 8.75 -0.98
N GLU A 342 7.53 8.51 0.30
CA GLU A 342 8.85 8.55 0.91
C GLU A 342 9.08 7.33 1.80
N LEU A 343 10.34 6.91 1.89
CA LEU A 343 10.87 5.95 2.86
C LEU A 343 12.08 6.57 3.56
N THR A 344 12.40 6.09 4.76
CA THR A 344 13.56 6.56 5.53
C THR A 344 14.45 5.41 5.96
N LEU A 345 15.73 5.50 5.63
CA LEU A 345 16.77 4.62 6.15
C LEU A 345 17.45 5.32 7.33
N PHE A 346 17.50 4.68 8.49
CA PHE A 346 18.33 5.10 9.61
C PHE A 346 19.67 4.37 9.54
N VAL A 347 20.77 5.10 9.64
CA VAL A 347 22.12 4.52 9.51
C VAL A 347 22.74 4.44 10.90
N ASN A 348 23.07 3.22 11.34
CA ASN A 348 23.71 2.91 12.62
C ASN A 348 25.04 2.16 12.38
N PRO A 349 26.13 2.89 12.07
CA PRO A 349 27.41 2.28 11.74
C PRO A 349 28.01 1.46 12.89
N LYS A 350 28.51 0.27 12.57
CA LYS A 350 29.21 -0.62 13.52
C LYS A 350 30.71 -0.51 13.33
N TYR A 351 31.45 -0.16 14.39
CA TYR A 351 32.89 0.07 14.30
C TYR A 351 33.70 -1.08 14.90
N GLU A 352 34.57 -1.67 14.08
CA GLU A 352 35.67 -2.53 14.54
C GLU A 352 36.92 -1.67 14.78
N ILE A 353 37.52 -1.77 15.96
CA ILE A 353 38.66 -0.91 16.33
C ILE A 353 39.96 -1.65 16.05
N GLU A 354 40.76 -1.11 15.13
CA GLU A 354 42.13 -1.56 14.88
C GLU A 354 43.11 -0.55 15.49
N ARG A 355 44.04 -1.03 16.31
CA ARG A 355 45.07 -0.19 16.93
C ARG A 355 46.39 -0.41 16.22
N ASN A 356 46.93 0.66 15.64
CA ASN A 356 48.28 0.66 15.09
C ASN A 356 49.21 1.38 16.07
N LEU A 357 50.17 0.64 16.63
CA LEU A 357 51.16 1.18 17.55
C LEU A 357 52.43 1.49 16.76
N ILE A 358 52.80 2.76 16.71
CA ILE A 358 54.04 3.21 16.09
C ILE A 358 55.02 3.54 17.21
N GLU A 359 56.09 2.77 17.30
CA GLU A 359 57.16 3.02 18.26
C GLU A 359 58.13 4.06 17.73
N VAL A 360 58.44 5.05 18.56
CA VAL A 360 59.38 6.14 18.24
C VAL A 360 60.55 6.17 19.23
N GLU A 361 61.72 6.57 18.74
CA GLU A 361 62.96 6.56 19.53
C GLU A 361 63.09 7.76 20.47
N THR A 362 62.49 8.90 20.11
CA THR A 362 62.55 10.12 20.90
C THR A 362 61.15 10.71 21.14
N PRO A 363 60.92 11.40 22.28
CA PRO A 363 59.64 12.05 22.58
C PRO A 363 59.19 13.04 21.49
N ASP A 364 60.13 13.72 20.81
CA ASP A 364 59.84 14.71 19.77
C ASP A 364 59.21 14.12 18.51
N LEU A 365 59.28 12.79 18.33
CA LEU A 365 58.67 12.06 17.22
C LEU A 365 57.25 11.55 17.54
N ILE A 366 56.75 11.76 18.76
CA ILE A 366 55.37 11.42 19.11
C ILE A 366 54.43 12.39 18.40
N GLN A 367 53.59 11.86 17.50
CA GLN A 367 52.54 12.65 16.87
C GLN A 367 51.21 12.50 17.62
N PRO A 368 50.26 13.45 17.45
CA PRO A 368 48.91 13.32 17.98
C PRO A 368 48.26 12.01 17.50
N LYS A 369 47.48 11.39 18.39
CA LYS A 369 46.64 10.24 18.06
C LYS A 369 45.75 10.58 16.85
N THR A 370 45.88 9.81 15.78
CA THR A 370 45.01 9.96 14.60
C THR A 370 43.95 8.86 14.57
N THR A 371 42.84 9.15 13.89
CA THR A 371 41.73 8.21 13.71
C THR A 371 41.26 8.29 12.27
N GLU A 372 41.15 7.14 11.63
CA GLU A 372 40.67 6.99 10.26
C GLU A 372 39.52 5.98 10.24
N ILE A 373 38.45 6.26 9.49
CA ILE A 373 37.32 5.35 9.32
C ILE A 373 37.37 4.80 7.89
N LEU A 374 37.55 3.50 7.78
CA LEU A 374 37.66 2.77 6.53
C LEU A 374 36.50 1.78 6.35
N GLU A 375 36.20 1.47 5.10
CA GLU A 375 35.29 0.39 4.75
C GLU A 375 35.85 -0.95 5.23
N LYS A 376 34.98 -1.84 5.70
CA LYS A 376 35.38 -3.17 6.15
C LYS A 376 35.48 -4.08 4.94
N VAL A 377 36.71 -4.28 4.48
CA VAL A 377 37.02 -5.11 3.31
C VAL A 377 37.69 -6.40 3.79
N VAL A 378 37.17 -7.55 3.36
CA VAL A 378 37.72 -8.88 3.69
C VAL A 378 38.12 -9.62 2.40
N PRO A 379 39.21 -10.39 2.39
CA PRO A 379 39.52 -11.26 1.26
C PRO A 379 38.38 -12.27 1.03
N LYS A 380 38.02 -12.50 -0.23
CA LYS A 380 37.08 -13.57 -0.63
C LYS A 380 37.69 -14.95 -0.45
#